data_AF-A0A9X3NMF3-F1
#
_entry.id   AF-A0A9X3NMF3-F1
#
_cell.length_a   1.000
_cell.length_b   1.000
_cell.length_c   1.000
_cell.angle_alpha   90.00
_cell.angle_beta   90.00
_cell.angle_gamma   90.00
#
_symmetry.space_group_name_H-M   'P 1'
#
loop_
_entity.id
_entity.type
_entity.pdbx_description
1 polymer ?
#
loop_
_entity_poly.entity_id
_entity_poly.type
_entity_poly.pdbx_seq_one_letter_code
_entity_poly.pdbx_strand_id
1 'polypeptide(L)'
;MADATARSSRFAPDWSGIARGAAVGGAATVAVGLAALGGGWAVDALFGGDVVGANIGVGIGIMAVRLVATPLAGWGLLRLWGVPRAGAAALFGTAAYLLLALPGWTDPAPPGVVAAWLVLGALAGAVGVYAGGCTARERAGR
;
A
#
# COMPACT_ATOMS: atom_id res chain seq x y z
N MET A 1 -15.85 44.15 -11.56
CA MET A 1 -16.19 43.00 -10.68
C MET A 1 -15.15 41.94 -10.99
N ALA A 2 -14.14 41.81 -10.13
CA ALA A 2 -12.87 41.16 -10.45
C ALA A 2 -13.02 39.64 -10.61
N ASP A 3 -12.38 39.13 -11.65
CA ASP A 3 -12.10 37.73 -11.93
C ASP A 3 -11.63 36.97 -10.68
N ALA A 4 -12.48 36.09 -10.18
CA ALA A 4 -12.13 35.07 -9.20
C ALA A 4 -11.94 33.72 -9.91
N THR A 5 -11.12 33.68 -10.97
CA THR A 5 -10.52 32.42 -11.42
C THR A 5 -9.50 32.01 -10.36
N ALA A 6 -10.00 31.40 -9.29
CA ALA A 6 -9.19 30.76 -8.27
C ALA A 6 -8.30 29.72 -8.98
N ARG A 7 -7.06 30.10 -9.28
CA ARG A 7 -6.04 29.20 -9.80
C ARG A 7 -5.86 28.11 -8.75
N SER A 8 -6.50 26.96 -8.95
CA SER A 8 -6.38 25.81 -8.05
C SER A 8 -4.90 25.44 -7.98
N SER A 9 -4.27 25.66 -6.83
CA SER A 9 -2.86 25.34 -6.60
C SER A 9 -2.59 23.88 -6.96
N ARG A 10 -1.40 23.58 -7.50
CA ARG A 10 -0.99 22.19 -7.75
C ARG A 10 -0.99 21.30 -6.50
N PHE A 11 -0.94 21.94 -5.33
CA PHE A 11 -0.99 21.31 -4.02
C PHE A 11 -2.42 21.25 -3.43
N ALA A 12 -3.43 21.75 -4.13
CA ALA A 12 -4.82 21.63 -3.69
C ALA A 12 -5.20 20.14 -3.65
N PRO A 13 -5.58 19.60 -2.48
CA PRO A 13 -5.87 18.18 -2.32
C PRO A 13 -7.14 17.79 -3.09
N ASP A 14 -7.04 16.74 -3.89
CA ASP A 14 -8.21 16.03 -4.40
C ASP A 14 -8.60 14.94 -3.40
N TRP A 15 -9.49 15.30 -2.47
CA TRP A 15 -9.94 14.41 -1.42
C TRP A 15 -10.59 13.12 -1.95
N SER A 16 -11.22 13.18 -3.13
CA SER A 16 -11.83 12.00 -3.75
C SER A 16 -10.75 11.02 -4.25
N GLY A 17 -9.70 11.53 -4.88
CA GLY A 17 -8.53 10.75 -5.28
C GLY A 17 -7.78 10.18 -4.09
N ILE A 18 -7.57 10.99 -3.05
CA ILE A 18 -6.90 10.57 -1.81
C ILE A 18 -7.69 9.44 -1.12
N ALA A 19 -9.02 9.56 -1.00
CA ALA A 19 -9.85 8.52 -0.41
C ALA A 19 -9.80 7.20 -1.21
N ARG A 20 -9.78 7.28 -2.55
CA ARG A 20 -9.56 6.10 -3.41
C ARG A 20 -8.18 5.49 -3.17
N GLY A 21 -7.15 6.33 -3.07
CA GLY A 21 -5.79 5.90 -2.72
C GLY A 21 -5.76 5.14 -1.41
N ALA A 22 -6.40 5.65 -0.37
CA ALA A 22 -6.52 4.98 0.92
C ALA A 22 -7.24 3.63 0.82
N ALA A 23 -8.39 3.58 0.15
CA ALA A 23 -9.12 2.33 -0.03
C ALA A 23 -8.28 1.27 -0.77
N VAL A 24 -7.60 1.67 -1.85
CA VAL A 24 -6.72 0.76 -2.62
C VAL A 24 -5.53 0.28 -1.80
N GLY A 25 -4.83 1.20 -1.11
CA GLY A 25 -3.67 0.84 -0.31
C GLY A 25 -4.04 -0.10 0.84
N GLY A 26 -5.14 0.18 1.53
CA GLY A 26 -5.67 -0.68 2.58
C GLY A 26 -6.06 -2.07 2.07
N ALA A 27 -6.85 -2.11 0.99
CA ALA A 27 -7.30 -3.37 0.38
C ALA A 27 -6.13 -4.22 -0.12
N ALA A 28 -5.16 -3.62 -0.82
CA ALA A 28 -3.98 -4.33 -1.32
C ALA A 28 -3.17 -4.94 -0.17
N THR A 29 -2.93 -4.18 0.89
CA THR A 29 -2.11 -4.63 2.03
C THR A 29 -2.79 -5.76 2.79
N VAL A 30 -4.10 -5.65 3.03
CA VAL A 30 -4.87 -6.71 3.71
C VAL A 30 -4.97 -7.95 2.84
N ALA A 31 -5.33 -7.82 1.56
CA ALA A 31 -5.48 -8.98 0.67
C ALA A 31 -4.18 -9.75 0.52
N VAL A 32 -3.07 -9.06 0.27
CA VAL A 32 -1.75 -9.69 0.14
C VAL A 32 -1.27 -10.25 1.49
N GLY A 33 -1.51 -9.52 2.59
CA GLY A 33 -1.16 -9.97 3.93
C GLY A 33 -1.87 -11.28 4.32
N LEU A 34 -3.18 -11.36 4.07
CA LEU A 34 -3.97 -12.56 4.33
C LEU A 34 -3.59 -13.72 3.42
N ALA A 35 -3.36 -13.45 2.12
CA ALA A 35 -2.91 -14.48 1.19
C ALA A 35 -1.53 -15.05 1.57
N ALA A 36 -0.60 -14.19 1.98
CA ALA A 36 0.73 -14.62 2.41
C ALA A 36 0.69 -15.39 3.73
N LEU A 37 -0.10 -14.94 4.73
CA LEU A 37 -0.30 -15.68 5.97
C LEU A 37 -0.96 -17.04 5.71
N GLY A 38 -2.03 -17.09 4.93
CA GLY A 38 -2.71 -18.34 4.57
C GLY A 38 -1.80 -19.30 3.82
N GLY A 39 -0.96 -18.78 2.92
CA GLY A 39 0.07 -19.56 2.24
C GLY A 39 1.12 -20.11 3.22
N GLY A 40 1.56 -19.31 4.19
CA GLY A 40 2.47 -19.77 5.24
C GLY A 40 1.87 -20.89 6.09
N TRP A 41 0.61 -20.74 6.52
CA TRP A 41 -0.10 -21.80 7.26
C TRP A 41 -0.27 -23.08 6.42
N ALA A 42 -0.52 -22.96 5.12
CA ALA A 42 -0.60 -24.12 4.24
C ALA A 42 0.76 -24.83 4.09
N VAL A 43 1.86 -24.07 3.97
CA VAL A 43 3.21 -24.62 3.93
C VAL A 43 3.56 -25.32 5.23
N ASP A 44 3.26 -24.69 6.37
CA ASP A 44 3.47 -25.28 7.70
C ASP A 44 2.66 -26.57 7.89
N ALA A 45 1.39 -26.58 7.49
CA ALA A 45 0.55 -27.78 7.57
C ALA A 45 1.04 -28.94 6.68
N LEU A 46 1.73 -28.66 5.58
CA LEU A 46 2.22 -29.67 4.63
C LEU A 46 3.65 -30.13 4.91
N PHE A 47 4.49 -29.26 5.48
CA PHE A 47 5.94 -29.46 5.58
C PHE A 47 6.52 -29.16 6.97
N GLY A 48 5.68 -28.77 7.93
CA GLY A 48 6.05 -28.42 9.30
C GLY A 48 6.48 -29.63 10.12
N GLY A 49 7.69 -30.12 9.88
CA GLY A 49 8.45 -30.75 10.96
C GLY A 49 8.91 -29.66 11.92
N ASP A 50 8.86 -29.89 13.23
CA ASP A 50 9.27 -28.99 14.34
C ASP A 50 10.75 -28.56 14.27
N VAL A 51 11.13 -27.83 13.22
CA VAL A 51 12.49 -27.34 13.01
C VAL A 51 12.41 -25.82 13.03
N VAL A 52 12.98 -25.22 14.07
CA VAL A 52 13.02 -23.75 14.29
C VAL A 52 13.48 -22.98 13.03
N GLY A 53 14.36 -23.56 12.21
CA GLY A 53 14.81 -22.98 10.94
C GLY A 53 13.73 -22.89 9.84
N ALA A 54 12.80 -23.84 9.78
CA ALA A 54 11.70 -23.82 8.81
C ALA A 54 10.75 -22.63 9.08
N ASN A 55 10.48 -22.35 10.35
CA ASN A 55 9.59 -21.27 10.77
C ASN A 55 10.18 -19.87 10.48
N ILE A 56 11.50 -19.70 10.65
CA ILE A 56 12.19 -18.45 10.28
C ILE A 56 12.15 -18.26 8.76
N GLY A 57 12.42 -19.32 7.98
CA GLY A 57 12.38 -19.29 6.53
C GLY A 57 11.01 -18.91 5.98
N VAL A 58 9.94 -19.48 6.53
CA VAL A 58 8.54 -19.16 6.16
C VAL A 58 8.21 -17.71 6.51
N GLY A 59 8.62 -17.22 7.69
CA GLY A 59 8.43 -15.82 8.08
C GLY A 59 9.11 -14.83 7.14
N ILE A 60 10.38 -15.08 6.78
CA ILE A 60 11.12 -14.25 5.80
C ILE A 60 10.45 -14.32 4.43
N GLY A 61 10.02 -15.52 3.99
CA GLY A 61 9.32 -15.73 2.74
C GLY A 61 8.02 -14.91 2.65
N ILE A 62 7.20 -14.95 3.70
CA ILE A 62 5.98 -14.14 3.80
C ILE A 62 6.31 -12.65 3.66
N MET A 63 7.34 -12.16 4.36
CA MET A 63 7.74 -10.76 4.27
C MET A 63 8.21 -10.37 2.88
N ALA A 64 9.04 -11.19 2.24
CA ALA A 64 9.50 -10.96 0.87
C ALA A 64 8.33 -10.92 -0.13
N VAL A 65 7.38 -11.85 -0.01
CA VAL A 65 6.16 -11.86 -0.83
C VAL A 65 5.38 -10.58 -0.63
N ARG A 66 5.15 -10.15 0.62
CA ARG A 66 4.39 -8.94 0.91
C ARG A 66 5.07 -7.68 0.38
N LEU A 67 6.40 -7.57 0.47
CA LEU A 67 7.17 -6.43 -0.04
C LEU A 67 7.03 -6.25 -1.56
N VAL A 68 6.87 -7.34 -2.31
CA VAL A 68 6.76 -7.30 -3.77
C VAL A 68 5.31 -7.29 -4.23
N ALA A 69 4.46 -8.16 -3.67
CA ALA A 69 3.09 -8.34 -4.12
C ALA A 69 2.17 -7.18 -3.72
N THR A 70 2.39 -6.54 -2.56
CA THR A 70 1.56 -5.40 -2.11
C THR A 70 1.63 -4.20 -3.07
N PRO A 71 2.83 -3.70 -3.47
CA PRO A 71 2.90 -2.58 -4.40
C PRO A 71 2.40 -2.95 -5.80
N LEU A 72 2.58 -4.20 -6.25
CA LEU A 72 2.03 -4.68 -7.53
C LEU A 72 0.50 -4.73 -7.51
N ALA A 73 -0.09 -5.28 -6.44
CA ALA A 73 -1.54 -5.32 -6.24
C ALA A 73 -2.12 -3.90 -6.13
N GLY A 74 -1.48 -3.03 -5.34
CA GLY A 74 -1.86 -1.62 -5.22
C GLY A 74 -1.81 -0.90 -6.56
N TRP A 75 -0.74 -1.08 -7.33
CA TRP A 75 -0.63 -0.52 -8.69
C TRP A 75 -1.74 -1.02 -9.62
N GLY A 76 -2.01 -2.32 -9.63
CA GLY A 76 -3.08 -2.93 -10.43
C GLY A 76 -4.46 -2.36 -10.07
N LEU A 77 -4.78 -2.27 -8.77
CA LEU A 77 -6.03 -1.71 -8.27
C LEU A 77 -6.18 -0.21 -8.58
N LEU A 78 -5.10 0.57 -8.46
CA LEU A 78 -5.09 1.99 -8.85
C LEU A 78 -5.40 2.15 -10.34
N ARG A 79 -4.85 1.28 -11.21
CA ARG A 79 -5.17 1.29 -12.65
C ARG A 79 -6.61 0.87 -12.92
N LEU A 80 -7.09 -0.16 -12.24
CA LEU A 80 -8.47 -0.63 -12.36
C LEU A 80 -9.48 0.46 -12.02
N TRP A 81 -9.17 1.29 -11.03
CA TRP A 81 -10.02 2.42 -10.61
C TRP A 81 -9.74 3.74 -11.35
N GLY A 82 -8.94 3.69 -12.41
CA GLY A 82 -8.66 4.85 -13.26
C GLY A 82 -7.92 5.98 -12.56
N VAL A 83 -7.12 5.69 -11.52
CA VAL A 83 -6.36 6.73 -10.81
C VAL A 83 -5.28 7.30 -11.73
N PRO A 84 -5.27 8.63 -11.96
CA PRO A 84 -4.25 9.27 -12.79
C PRO A 84 -2.85 9.00 -12.25
N ARG A 85 -1.91 8.68 -13.15
CA ARG A 85 -0.50 8.39 -12.81
C ARG A 85 -0.34 7.30 -11.74
N ALA A 86 -1.15 6.24 -11.81
CA ALA A 86 -1.08 5.08 -10.94
C ALA A 86 0.35 4.56 -10.68
N GLY A 87 1.26 4.62 -11.67
CA GLY A 87 2.67 4.25 -11.47
C GLY A 87 3.41 5.14 -10.48
N ALA A 88 3.28 6.48 -10.60
CA ALA A 88 3.90 7.40 -9.64
C ALA A 88 3.25 7.27 -8.25
N ALA A 89 1.92 7.13 -8.21
CA ALA A 89 1.19 6.94 -6.97
C ALA A 89 1.62 5.64 -6.25
N ALA A 90 1.81 4.55 -6.98
CA ALA A 90 2.32 3.30 -6.43
C ALA A 90 3.75 3.45 -5.91
N LEU A 91 4.65 4.15 -6.62
CA LEU A 91 6.02 4.39 -6.16
C LEU A 91 6.06 5.19 -4.84
N PHE A 92 5.37 6.32 -4.78
CA PHE A 92 5.30 7.13 -3.57
C PHE A 92 4.61 6.40 -2.42
N GLY A 93 3.53 5.67 -2.72
CA GLY A 93 2.83 4.86 -1.73
C GLY A 93 3.71 3.72 -1.19
N THR A 94 4.52 3.09 -2.04
CA THR A 94 5.48 2.07 -1.62
C THR A 94 6.53 2.65 -0.69
N ALA A 95 7.10 3.81 -1.04
CA ALA A 95 8.07 4.49 -0.18
C ALA A 95 7.45 4.85 1.18
N ALA A 96 6.23 5.39 1.19
CA ALA A 96 5.50 5.68 2.42
C ALA A 96 5.23 4.41 3.24
N TYR A 97 4.79 3.33 2.61
CA TYR A 97 4.54 2.05 3.27
C TYR A 97 5.82 1.49 3.93
N LEU A 98 6.96 1.54 3.24
CA LEU A 98 8.23 1.06 3.79
C LEU A 98 8.68 1.87 5.01
N LEU A 99 8.51 3.20 4.97
CA LEU A 99 8.81 4.07 6.10
C LEU A 99 7.87 3.80 7.29
N LEU A 100 6.59 3.56 7.00
CA LEU A 100 5.55 3.29 8.00
C LEU A 100 5.61 1.86 8.56
N ALA A 101 6.23 0.91 7.85
CA ALA A 101 6.35 -0.48 8.29
C ALA A 101 7.54 -0.71 9.25
N LEU A 102 8.51 0.21 9.28
CA LEU A 102 9.68 0.15 10.19
C LEU A 102 9.32 0.12 11.69
N PRO A 103 8.31 0.88 12.19
CA PRO A 103 7.96 0.88 13.62
C PRO A 103 7.03 -0.28 14.04
N GLY A 104 6.50 -1.07 13.10
CA GLY A 104 5.40 -2.02 13.32
C GLY A 104 5.80 -3.49 13.52
N TRP A 105 7.05 -3.78 13.88
CA TRP A 105 7.62 -5.13 14.02
C TRP A 105 7.22 -5.84 15.32
N THR A 106 5.99 -5.68 15.79
CA THR A 106 5.49 -6.39 16.97
C THR A 106 4.72 -7.65 16.57
N ASP A 107 4.68 -8.61 17.50
CA ASP A 107 4.17 -9.98 17.35
C ASP A 107 2.91 -10.09 16.44
N PRO A 108 2.98 -10.80 15.30
CA PRO A 108 1.98 -10.75 14.24
C PRO A 108 0.77 -11.66 14.51
N ALA A 109 0.17 -11.58 15.70
CA ALA A 109 -1.05 -12.32 16.00
C ALA A 109 -2.29 -11.62 15.38
N PRO A 110 -3.10 -12.32 14.54
CA PRO A 110 -4.43 -11.85 14.18
C PRO A 110 -5.34 -11.75 15.41
N PRO A 111 -6.31 -10.81 15.46
CA PRO A 111 -6.72 -9.89 14.38
C PRO A 111 -5.96 -8.55 14.38
N GLY A 112 -5.20 -8.23 15.43
CA GLY A 112 -4.59 -6.90 15.61
C GLY A 112 -3.65 -6.51 14.46
N VAL A 113 -2.89 -7.48 13.95
CA VAL A 113 -1.96 -7.27 12.84
C VAL A 113 -2.67 -6.86 11.52
N VAL A 114 -3.89 -7.36 11.29
CA VAL A 114 -4.68 -7.07 10.08
C VAL A 114 -5.21 -5.63 10.12
N ALA A 115 -5.66 -5.16 11.29
CA ALA A 115 -6.08 -3.78 11.47
C ALA A 115 -4.93 -2.80 11.23
N ALA A 116 -3.73 -3.13 11.73
CA ALA A 116 -2.53 -2.33 11.46
C ALA A 116 -2.22 -2.29 9.96
N TRP A 117 -2.27 -3.42 9.25
CA TRP A 117 -2.05 -3.46 7.80
C TRP A 117 -3.04 -2.61 7.02
N LEU A 118 -4.32 -2.67 7.39
CA LEU A 118 -5.35 -1.84 6.75
C LEU A 118 -5.03 -0.36 6.90
N VAL A 119 -4.71 0.08 8.12
CA VAL A 119 -4.43 1.50 8.42
C VAL A 119 -3.15 1.96 7.73
N LEU A 120 -2.06 1.21 7.87
CA LEU A 120 -0.77 1.56 7.26
C LEU A 120 -0.85 1.55 5.73
N GLY A 121 -1.53 0.55 5.16
CA GLY A 121 -1.82 0.47 3.74
C GLY A 121 -2.64 1.66 3.26
N ALA A 122 -3.68 2.05 4.00
CA ALA A 122 -4.52 3.18 3.65
C ALA A 122 -3.76 4.52 3.69
N LEU A 123 -2.94 4.73 4.72
CA LEU A 123 -2.09 5.92 4.81
C LEU A 123 -1.09 5.97 3.65
N ALA A 124 -0.42 4.87 3.37
CA ALA A 124 0.51 4.77 2.25
C ALA A 124 -0.16 5.06 0.90
N GLY A 125 -1.35 4.49 0.66
CA GLY A 125 -2.11 4.73 -0.56
C GLY A 125 -2.59 6.18 -0.71
N ALA A 126 -3.05 6.80 0.38
CA ALA A 126 -3.44 8.21 0.40
C ALA A 126 -2.25 9.14 0.06
N VAL A 127 -1.11 8.92 0.72
CA VAL A 127 0.14 9.65 0.46
C VAL A 127 0.59 9.46 -0.97
N GLY A 128 0.54 8.22 -1.47
CA GLY A 128 0.91 7.87 -2.83
C GLY A 128 0.11 8.65 -3.88
N VAL A 129 -1.22 8.61 -3.78
CA VAL A 129 -2.09 9.32 -4.74
C VAL A 129 -1.93 10.84 -4.63
N TYR A 130 -1.80 11.39 -3.42
CA TYR A 130 -1.56 12.82 -3.23
C TYR A 130 -0.24 13.27 -3.90
N ALA A 131 0.88 12.61 -3.56
CA ALA A 131 2.19 12.93 -4.12
C ALA A 131 2.23 12.72 -5.65
N GLY A 132 1.63 11.62 -6.14
CA GLY A 132 1.48 11.35 -7.57
C GLY A 132 0.70 12.46 -8.29
N GLY A 133 -0.39 12.94 -7.70
CA GLY A 133 -1.18 14.06 -8.20
C GLY A 133 -0.39 15.38 -8.28
N CYS A 134 0.44 15.67 -7.27
CA CYS A 134 1.30 16.86 -7.27
C CYS A 134 2.30 16.86 -8.44
N THR A 135 2.86 15.70 -8.80
CA THR A 135 3.77 15.57 -9.96
C THR A 135 3.07 15.66 -11.32
N ALA A 136 1.74 15.49 -11.36
CA ALA A 136 0.95 15.51 -12.59
C ALA A 136 0.76 16.94 -13.12
N ARG A 137 0.43 17.87 -12.22
CA ARG A 137 0.03 19.24 -12.56
C ARG A 137 1.18 20.11 -13.08
N GLU A 138 2.44 19.72 -12.87
CA GLU A 138 3.60 20.39 -13.47
C GLU A 138 3.74 20.18 -14.99
N ARG A 139 3.24 19.07 -15.55
CA ARG A 139 3.38 18.77 -16.99
C ARG A 139 2.29 19.38 -17.87
N ALA A 140 1.17 19.83 -17.30
CA ALA A 140 0.09 20.47 -18.05
C ALA A 140 0.26 22.00 -18.18
N GLY A 141 1.30 22.57 -17.55
CA GLY A 141 1.65 23.99 -17.62
C GLY A 141 2.89 24.30 -18.46
N ARG A 142 3.36 23.35 -19.27
CA ARG A 142 4.38 23.52 -20.31
C ARG A 142 3.77 23.13 -21.65
#